data_AF-A0A2G6MU01-F1
#
_entry.id   AF-A0A2G6MU01-F1
#
_cell.length_a   1.000
_cell.length_b   1.000
_cell.length_c   1.000
_cell.angle_alpha   90.00
_cell.angle_beta   90.00
_cell.angle_gamma   90.00
#
_symmetry.space_group_name_H-M   'P 1'
#
loop_
_entity.id
_entity.type
_entity.pdbx_description
1 polymer ?
#
loop_
_entity_poly.entity_id
_entity_poly.type
_entity_poly.pdbx_seq_one_letter_code
_entity_poly.pdbx_strand_id
1 'polypeptide(L)'
;MKKWQCSVCKYIHTGDEPPEKCPVCGVDASKFVLLEDPAPDTPEAEPAADENTPDVPSNTANQDAAALEEDRVAVYLKKASDLMLKYHAHPMAVHLPNGVIPVAVLLFILAFFSGSDLLVKAGFINLIFVLISLPLVGLTGFLEWKNKYNQARTTIFKIKIAASTVCATCCVTSIIWYLVDPEVLGSSGAWLFVGVNLLMVGAAGVAGHMGGKLVFKN
;
A
#
# COMPACT_ATOMS: atom_id res chain seq x y z
N MET A 1 21.04 29.20 5.18
CA MET A 1 21.16 27.74 5.43
C MET A 1 20.55 27.03 4.25
N LYS A 2 21.22 26.02 3.70
CA LYS A 2 20.70 25.23 2.58
C LYS A 2 19.59 24.29 3.06
N LYS A 3 18.67 23.93 2.16
CA LYS A 3 17.63 22.92 2.41
C LYS A 3 17.87 21.73 1.49
N TRP A 4 17.84 20.53 2.04
CA TRP A 4 18.07 19.29 1.30
C TRP A 4 16.83 18.41 1.39
N GLN A 5 16.26 18.00 0.25
CA GLN A 5 15.10 17.12 0.22
C GLN A 5 15.48 15.69 -0.17
N CYS A 6 15.07 14.71 0.63
CA CYS A 6 15.20 13.30 0.29
C CYS A 6 14.31 12.97 -0.92
N SER A 7 14.90 12.48 -2.01
CA SER A 7 14.18 12.09 -3.24
C SER A 7 13.17 10.95 -3.04
N VAL A 8 13.32 10.14 -1.98
CA VAL A 8 12.49 8.97 -1.67
C VAL A 8 11.29 9.33 -0.79
N CYS A 9 11.51 9.81 0.44
CA CYS A 9 10.41 10.08 1.39
C CYS A 9 10.03 11.57 1.50
N LYS A 10 10.70 12.44 0.73
CA LYS A 10 10.47 13.90 0.73
C LYS A 10 10.72 14.59 2.07
N TYR A 11 11.51 14.00 2.97
CA TYR A 11 12.02 14.66 4.18
C TYR A 11 12.89 15.86 3.82
N ILE A 12 12.74 16.98 4.53
CA ILE A 12 13.53 18.20 4.31
C ILE A 12 14.48 18.39 5.51
N HIS A 13 15.78 18.38 5.23
CA HIS A 13 16.82 18.73 6.17
C HIS A 13 17.27 20.17 5.95
N THR A 14 17.54 20.92 7.03
CA THR A 14 18.12 22.27 6.95
C THR A 14 19.52 22.22 7.54
N GLY A 15 20.53 22.55 6.73
CA GLY A 15 21.94 22.42 7.06
C GLY A 15 22.82 22.63 5.84
N ASP A 16 24.13 22.85 6.04
CA ASP A 16 25.05 23.10 4.92
C ASP A 16 25.25 21.86 4.03
N GLU A 17 25.11 20.67 4.62
CA GLU A 17 25.22 19.36 3.97
C GLU A 17 24.01 18.47 4.32
N PRO A 18 23.63 17.51 3.45
CA PRO A 18 22.58 16.55 3.77
C PRO A 18 23.05 15.54 4.84
N PRO A 19 22.14 14.95 5.63
CA PRO A 19 22.51 13.95 6.63
C PRO A 19 23.03 12.67 5.96
N GLU A 20 23.98 11.98 6.59
CA GLU A 20 24.55 10.72 6.07
C GLU A 20 23.47 9.69 5.73
N LYS A 21 22.44 9.59 6.58
CA LYS A 21 21.25 8.77 6.36
C LYS A 21 19.99 9.58 6.61
N CYS A 22 19.00 9.38 5.74
CA CYS A 22 17.69 9.98 5.91
C CYS A 22 17.03 9.47 7.20
N PRO A 23 16.64 10.34 8.15
CA PRO A 23 16.05 9.92 9.42
C PRO A 23 14.69 9.25 9.25
N VAL A 24 13.98 9.56 8.15
CA VAL A 24 12.64 9.02 7.89
C VAL A 24 12.66 7.68 7.17
N CYS A 25 13.49 7.51 6.13
CA CYS A 25 13.48 6.28 5.32
C CYS A 25 14.78 5.48 5.30
N GLY A 26 15.88 6.03 5.81
CA GLY A 26 17.16 5.34 5.95
C GLY A 26 18.00 5.21 4.68
N VAL A 27 17.68 5.93 3.59
CA VAL A 27 18.55 6.03 2.41
C VAL A 27 19.75 6.94 2.68
N ASP A 28 20.85 6.72 1.96
CA ASP A 28 22.08 7.49 2.09
C ASP A 28 21.93 8.94 1.57
N ALA A 29 22.87 9.80 1.97
CA ALA A 29 22.98 11.21 1.57
C ALA A 29 22.90 11.43 0.04
N SER A 30 23.36 10.47 -0.76
CA SER A 30 23.29 10.49 -2.23
C SER A 30 21.87 10.59 -2.80
N LYS A 31 20.85 10.33 -1.98
CA LYS A 31 19.44 10.47 -2.35
C LYS A 31 18.83 11.81 -1.94
N PHE A 32 19.63 12.78 -1.47
CA PHE A 32 19.18 14.15 -1.21
C PHE A 32 19.44 15.07 -2.39
N VAL A 33 18.50 15.98 -2.63
CA VAL A 33 18.57 17.01 -3.66
C VAL A 33 18.54 18.38 -2.96
N LEU A 34 19.43 19.28 -3.34
CA LEU A 34 19.43 20.65 -2.82
C LEU A 34 18.18 21.38 -3.32
N LEU A 35 17.40 21.93 -2.41
CA LEU A 35 16.31 22.85 -2.71
C LEU A 35 16.90 24.26 -2.75
N GLU A 36 16.98 24.83 -3.95
CA GLU A 36 17.19 26.25 -4.12
C GLU A 36 15.92 26.98 -3.65
N ASP A 37 16.05 28.03 -2.83
CA ASP A 37 14.88 28.82 -2.42
C ASP A 37 14.32 29.51 -3.68
N PRO A 38 13.05 29.27 -4.06
CA PRO A 38 12.46 30.01 -5.16
C PRO A 38 12.24 31.46 -4.72
N ALA A 39 12.68 32.40 -5.55
CA ALA A 39 12.18 33.77 -5.50
C ALA A 39 10.64 33.76 -5.69
N PRO A 40 9.89 34.70 -5.09
CA PRO A 40 8.43 34.65 -5.11
C PRO A 40 7.88 34.99 -6.50
N ASP A 41 6.90 34.19 -6.92
CA ASP A 41 5.88 34.38 -7.95
C ASP A 41 6.30 34.88 -9.35
N THR A 42 6.14 34.01 -10.35
CA THR A 42 5.45 34.38 -11.62
C THR A 42 4.95 33.10 -12.33
N PRO A 43 3.82 33.17 -13.07
CA PRO A 43 3.00 32.02 -13.47
C PRO A 43 3.46 31.34 -14.76
N GLU A 44 3.11 30.05 -14.84
CA GLU A 44 2.81 29.22 -16.02
C GLU A 44 3.09 29.80 -17.41
N ALA A 45 3.98 29.15 -18.15
CA ALA A 45 4.14 29.32 -19.60
C ALA A 45 3.94 27.97 -20.30
N GLU A 46 2.80 27.85 -20.99
CA GLU A 46 2.52 26.82 -22.00
C GLU A 46 3.49 26.96 -23.18
N PRO A 47 3.93 25.87 -23.84
CA PRO A 47 4.46 25.94 -25.19
C PRO A 47 3.35 25.72 -26.22
N ALA A 48 3.40 26.61 -27.21
CA ALA A 48 2.51 26.76 -28.35
C ALA A 48 2.42 25.53 -29.28
N ALA A 49 1.32 25.53 -30.04
CA ALA A 49 1.03 24.65 -31.16
C ALA A 49 2.04 24.78 -32.30
N ASP A 50 2.28 23.66 -33.01
CA ASP A 50 2.79 23.68 -34.38
C ASP A 50 2.01 22.67 -35.23
N GLU A 51 1.48 23.18 -36.34
CA GLU A 51 0.73 22.48 -37.37
C GLU A 51 1.70 21.99 -38.45
N ASN A 52 1.67 20.69 -38.78
CA ASN A 52 1.85 20.28 -40.18
C ASN A 52 1.42 18.81 -40.40
N THR A 53 0.51 18.64 -41.36
CA THR A 53 0.26 17.42 -42.14
C THR A 53 0.39 17.82 -43.61
N PRO A 54 0.59 16.93 -44.60
CA PRO A 54 0.23 15.50 -44.60
C PRO A 54 1.28 14.56 -45.28
N ASP A 55 1.09 13.24 -45.15
CA ASP A 55 0.95 12.36 -46.33
C ASP A 55 0.54 10.93 -45.93
N VAL A 56 -0.33 10.33 -46.75
CA VAL A 56 -1.02 9.04 -46.58
C VAL A 56 -0.13 7.88 -47.11
N PRO A 57 -0.16 6.68 -46.50
CA PRO A 57 -0.71 5.54 -47.25
C PRO A 57 -1.49 4.49 -46.42
N SER A 58 -2.64 4.12 -47.00
CA SER A 58 -3.22 2.77 -47.20
C SER A 58 -3.16 1.66 -46.13
N ASN A 59 -4.37 1.17 -45.81
CA ASN A 59 -4.79 -0.24 -45.64
C ASN A 59 -4.00 -1.16 -44.70
N THR A 60 -4.52 -1.40 -43.48
CA THR A 60 -4.41 -2.70 -42.77
C THR A 60 -5.46 -2.89 -41.65
N ALA A 61 -6.76 -2.77 -42.00
CA ALA A 61 -7.88 -2.66 -41.05
C ALA A 61 -8.19 -3.86 -40.11
N ASN A 62 -7.31 -4.86 -39.95
CA ASN A 62 -7.57 -6.00 -39.05
C ASN A 62 -6.43 -6.34 -38.07
N GLN A 63 -5.31 -5.62 -38.08
CA GLN A 63 -4.24 -5.76 -37.07
C GLN A 63 -4.22 -4.59 -36.07
N ASP A 64 -4.82 -3.46 -36.42
CA ASP A 64 -4.77 -2.22 -35.63
C ASP A 64 -5.76 -2.19 -34.46
N ALA A 65 -6.86 -2.94 -34.52
CA ALA A 65 -7.91 -2.88 -33.49
C ALA A 65 -7.40 -3.34 -32.11
N ALA A 66 -6.63 -4.44 -32.07
CA ALA A 66 -6.07 -4.97 -30.83
C ALA A 66 -4.96 -4.07 -30.27
N ALA A 67 -4.09 -3.53 -31.12
CA ALA A 67 -3.04 -2.59 -30.70
C ALA A 67 -3.61 -1.25 -30.20
N LEU A 68 -4.66 -0.73 -30.86
CA LEU A 68 -5.38 0.48 -30.43
C LEU A 68 -6.22 0.25 -29.17
N GLU A 69 -6.69 -0.98 -28.92
CA GLU A 69 -7.39 -1.34 -27.69
C GLU A 69 -6.42 -1.51 -26.52
N GLU A 70 -5.27 -2.16 -26.76
CA GLU A 70 -4.17 -2.30 -25.79
C GLU A 70 -3.60 -0.94 -25.38
N ASP A 71 -3.41 -0.02 -26.33
CA ASP A 71 -2.95 1.36 -26.07
C ASP A 71 -4.00 2.16 -25.27
N ARG A 72 -5.30 2.01 -25.58
CA ARG A 72 -6.38 2.64 -24.80
C ARG A 72 -6.44 2.08 -23.37
N VAL A 73 -6.37 0.77 -23.19
CA VAL A 73 -6.36 0.13 -21.87
C VAL A 73 -5.15 0.61 -21.07
N ALA A 74 -3.97 0.71 -21.67
CA ALA A 74 -2.78 1.25 -21.04
C ALA A 74 -2.97 2.71 -20.59
N VAL A 75 -3.59 3.54 -21.43
CA VAL A 75 -3.92 4.94 -21.10
C VAL A 75 -4.88 5.04 -19.92
N TYR A 76 -5.97 4.24 -19.91
CA TYR A 76 -6.92 4.23 -18.79
C TYR A 76 -6.29 3.70 -17.50
N LEU A 77 -5.47 2.65 -17.57
CA LEU A 77 -4.75 2.10 -16.42
C LEU A 77 -3.75 3.11 -15.84
N LYS A 78 -3.02 3.83 -16.70
CA LYS A 78 -2.12 4.91 -16.27
C LYS A 78 -2.91 6.03 -15.59
N LYS A 79 -4.00 6.48 -16.20
CA LYS A 79 -4.89 7.51 -15.62
C LYS A 79 -5.47 7.08 -14.27
N ALA A 80 -5.87 5.82 -14.14
CA ALA A 80 -6.35 5.25 -12.87
C ALA A 80 -5.23 5.19 -11.81
N SER A 81 -4.03 4.78 -12.19
CA SER A 81 -2.84 4.78 -11.31
C SER A 81 -2.51 6.19 -10.82
N ASP A 82 -2.52 7.18 -11.71
CA ASP A 82 -2.24 8.58 -11.36
C ASP A 82 -3.30 9.13 -10.38
N LEU A 83 -4.56 8.76 -10.60
CA LEU A 83 -5.67 9.13 -9.71
C LEU A 83 -5.52 8.47 -8.33
N MET A 84 -5.14 7.20 -8.27
CA MET A 84 -4.89 6.47 -7.02
C MET A 84 -3.77 7.10 -6.20
N LEU A 85 -2.69 7.55 -6.86
CA LEU A 85 -1.59 8.24 -6.20
C LEU A 85 -2.01 9.63 -5.69
N LYS A 86 -2.73 10.38 -6.53
CA LYS A 86 -3.23 11.72 -6.21
C LYS A 86 -4.13 11.73 -4.98
N TYR A 87 -5.03 10.75 -4.88
CA TYR A 87 -5.97 10.64 -3.75
C TYR A 87 -5.51 9.69 -2.65
N HIS A 88 -4.23 9.34 -2.57
CA HIS A 88 -3.69 8.52 -1.47
C HIS A 88 -4.47 7.22 -1.24
N ALA A 89 -4.80 6.53 -2.34
CA ALA A 89 -5.62 5.32 -2.32
C ALA A 89 -5.02 4.20 -1.45
N HIS A 90 -3.68 4.06 -1.41
CA HIS A 90 -3.05 3.06 -0.54
C HIS A 90 -3.26 3.34 0.94
N PRO A 91 -2.93 4.54 1.48
CA PRO A 91 -3.31 4.91 2.84
C PRO A 91 -4.79 4.68 3.13
N MET A 92 -5.72 5.01 2.23
CA MET A 92 -7.15 4.76 2.47
C MET A 92 -7.48 3.26 2.53
N ALA A 93 -7.01 2.48 1.55
CA ALA A 93 -7.33 1.07 1.44
C ALA A 93 -6.82 0.25 2.63
N VAL A 94 -5.67 0.60 3.23
CA VAL A 94 -5.13 -0.13 4.40
C VAL A 94 -5.94 0.06 5.68
N HIS A 95 -6.80 1.10 5.78
CA HIS A 95 -7.58 1.31 7.00
C HIS A 95 -8.62 0.22 7.22
N LEU A 96 -9.20 -0.33 6.15
CA LEU A 96 -10.18 -1.41 6.24
C LEU A 96 -9.58 -2.66 6.90
N PRO A 97 -8.52 -3.31 6.38
CA PRO A 97 -7.94 -4.46 7.03
C PRO A 97 -7.36 -4.10 8.41
N ASN A 98 -6.71 -2.95 8.57
CA ASN A 98 -6.12 -2.55 9.85
C ASN A 98 -7.17 -2.29 10.94
N GLY A 99 -8.39 -1.88 10.58
CA GLY A 99 -9.50 -1.68 11.51
C GLY A 99 -10.30 -2.95 11.76
N VAL A 100 -10.57 -3.74 10.71
CA VAL A 100 -11.41 -4.94 10.78
C VAL A 100 -10.69 -6.12 11.42
N ILE A 101 -9.38 -6.28 11.22
CA ILE A 101 -8.59 -7.36 11.84
C ILE A 101 -8.69 -7.33 13.38
N PRO A 102 -8.40 -6.21 14.08
CA PRO A 102 -8.57 -6.14 15.54
C PRO A 102 -9.98 -6.46 16.00
N VAL A 103 -11.01 -6.02 15.27
CA VAL A 103 -12.41 -6.35 15.58
C VAL A 103 -12.66 -7.86 15.45
N ALA A 104 -12.20 -8.49 14.37
CA ALA A 104 -12.35 -9.93 14.17
C ALA A 104 -11.67 -10.73 15.29
N VAL A 105 -10.45 -10.35 15.67
CA VAL A 105 -9.71 -11.03 16.73
C VAL A 105 -10.36 -10.83 18.10
N LEU A 106 -10.86 -9.62 18.39
CA LEU A 106 -11.64 -9.38 19.59
C LEU A 106 -12.88 -10.28 19.65
N LEU A 107 -13.61 -10.43 18.55
CA LEU A 107 -14.76 -11.34 18.48
C LEU A 107 -14.37 -12.79 18.73
N PHE A 108 -13.25 -13.27 18.18
CA PHE A 108 -12.75 -14.63 18.47
C PHE A 108 -12.36 -14.81 19.94
N ILE A 109 -11.73 -13.81 20.57
CA ILE A 109 -11.39 -13.86 21.99
C ILE A 109 -12.65 -13.91 22.84
N LEU A 110 -13.64 -13.06 22.55
CA LEU A 110 -14.92 -13.07 23.26
C LEU A 110 -15.67 -14.40 23.05
N ALA A 111 -15.62 -14.96 21.83
CA ALA A 111 -16.20 -16.26 21.53
C ALA A 111 -15.50 -17.39 22.30
N PHE A 112 -14.18 -17.32 22.44
CA PHE A 112 -13.39 -18.30 23.18
C PHE A 112 -13.80 -18.38 24.66
N PHE A 113 -14.12 -17.25 25.29
CA PHE A 113 -14.58 -17.24 26.69
C PHE A 113 -16.08 -17.49 26.86
N SER A 114 -16.90 -17.08 25.90
CA SER A 114 -18.36 -17.19 26.00
C SER A 114 -18.94 -18.47 25.40
N GLY A 115 -18.19 -19.19 24.56
CA GLY A 115 -18.69 -20.32 23.77
C GLY A 115 -19.73 -19.92 22.72
N SER A 116 -19.82 -18.64 22.35
CA SER A 116 -20.86 -18.15 21.44
C SER A 116 -20.51 -18.34 19.96
N ASP A 117 -21.25 -19.23 19.28
CA ASP A 117 -21.15 -19.45 17.83
C ASP A 117 -21.39 -18.19 17.00
N LEU A 118 -22.24 -17.28 17.48
CA LEU A 118 -22.55 -16.03 16.79
C LEU A 118 -21.30 -15.14 16.67
N LEU A 119 -20.50 -15.09 17.73
CA LEU A 119 -19.27 -14.30 17.76
C LEU A 119 -18.19 -14.91 16.86
N VAL A 120 -18.08 -16.24 16.82
CA VAL A 120 -17.15 -16.92 15.89
C VAL A 120 -17.52 -16.62 14.45
N LYS A 121 -18.80 -16.77 14.09
CA LYS A 121 -19.31 -16.46 12.74
C LYS A 121 -19.08 -15.01 12.37
N ALA A 122 -19.32 -14.07 13.29
CA ALA A 122 -19.06 -12.65 13.06
C ALA A 122 -17.57 -12.38 12.83
N GLY A 123 -16.67 -12.97 13.63
CA GLY A 123 -15.22 -12.87 13.43
C GLY A 123 -14.79 -13.42 12.07
N PHE A 124 -15.31 -14.58 11.68
CA PHE A 124 -15.05 -15.20 10.38
C PHE A 124 -15.50 -14.31 9.21
N ILE A 125 -16.72 -13.78 9.24
CA ILE A 125 -17.24 -12.89 8.19
C ILE A 125 -16.36 -11.65 8.05
N ASN A 126 -15.90 -11.07 9.17
CA ASN A 126 -14.96 -9.94 9.13
C ASN A 126 -13.65 -10.31 8.42
N LEU A 127 -13.09 -11.52 8.64
CA LEU A 127 -11.90 -11.97 7.91
C LEU A 127 -12.15 -12.13 6.40
N ILE A 128 -13.35 -12.50 5.96
CA ILE A 128 -13.70 -12.55 4.54
C ILE A 128 -13.65 -11.15 3.91
N PHE A 129 -14.19 -10.13 4.58
CA PHE A 129 -14.08 -8.74 4.10
C PHE A 129 -12.62 -8.26 4.04
N VAL A 130 -11.80 -8.64 5.02
CA VAL A 130 -10.36 -8.39 4.99
C VAL A 130 -9.74 -9.03 3.75
N LEU A 131 -9.97 -10.32 3.52
CA LEU A 131 -9.41 -11.07 2.40
C LEU A 131 -9.77 -10.45 1.04
N ILE A 132 -11.03 -10.06 0.85
CA ILE A 132 -11.50 -9.40 -0.38
C ILE A 132 -10.80 -8.06 -0.61
N SER A 133 -10.44 -7.35 0.45
CA SER A 133 -9.73 -6.06 0.36
C SER A 133 -8.23 -6.19 0.04
N LEU A 134 -7.59 -7.33 0.35
CA LEU A 134 -6.14 -7.50 0.23
C LEU A 134 -5.59 -7.29 -1.19
N PRO A 135 -6.24 -7.75 -2.29
CA PRO A 135 -5.79 -7.48 -3.65
C PRO A 135 -5.70 -5.98 -3.95
N LEU A 136 -6.70 -5.20 -3.54
CA LEU A 136 -6.72 -3.75 -3.73
C LEU A 136 -5.61 -3.07 -2.92
N VAL A 137 -5.41 -3.49 -1.67
CA VAL A 137 -4.35 -2.98 -0.79
C VAL A 137 -2.96 -3.30 -1.35
N GLY A 138 -2.75 -4.51 -1.84
CA GLY A 138 -1.50 -4.95 -2.47
C GLY A 138 -1.19 -4.17 -3.74
N LEU A 139 -2.18 -4.01 -4.63
CA LEU A 139 -2.03 -3.25 -5.87
C LEU A 139 -1.69 -1.79 -5.59
N THR A 140 -2.48 -1.12 -4.76
CA THR A 140 -2.26 0.29 -4.41
C THR A 140 -0.92 0.48 -3.70
N GLY A 141 -0.51 -0.46 -2.85
CA GLY A 141 0.78 -0.43 -2.16
C GLY A 141 1.97 -0.60 -3.10
N PHE A 142 1.84 -1.48 -4.08
CA PHE A 142 2.87 -1.66 -5.12
C PHE A 142 3.00 -0.43 -6.00
N LEU A 143 1.89 0.17 -6.44
CA LEU A 143 1.89 1.40 -7.25
C LEU A 143 2.52 2.57 -6.49
N GLU A 144 2.17 2.74 -5.21
CA GLU A 144 2.79 3.78 -4.37
C GLU A 144 4.28 3.54 -4.19
N TRP A 145 4.71 2.30 -3.89
CA TRP A 145 6.13 1.95 -3.77
C TRP A 145 6.92 2.21 -5.06
N LYS A 146 6.35 1.86 -6.22
CA LYS A 146 6.97 2.07 -7.52
C LYS A 146 7.10 3.56 -7.86
N ASN A 147 5.99 4.30 -7.80
CA ASN A 147 5.89 5.63 -8.38
C ASN A 147 6.24 6.76 -7.38
N LYS A 148 5.86 6.62 -6.10
CA LYS A 148 6.12 7.65 -5.09
C LYS A 148 7.48 7.52 -4.42
N TYR A 149 7.93 6.28 -4.21
CA TYR A 149 9.16 5.98 -3.46
C TYR A 149 10.33 5.49 -4.34
N ASN A 150 10.21 5.60 -5.67
CA ASN A 150 11.27 5.22 -6.64
C ASN A 150 11.81 3.79 -6.40
N GLN A 151 10.94 2.86 -6.01
CA GLN A 151 11.29 1.45 -5.74
C GLN A 151 12.41 1.28 -4.69
N ALA A 152 12.56 2.21 -3.75
CA ALA A 152 13.60 2.14 -2.73
C ALA A 152 13.49 0.86 -1.89
N ARG A 153 14.63 0.21 -1.62
CA ARG A 153 14.73 -1.06 -0.89
C ARG A 153 15.27 -0.87 0.54
N THR A 154 14.69 0.09 1.27
CA THR A 154 15.09 0.38 2.64
C THR A 154 14.54 -0.66 3.63
N THR A 155 15.09 -0.67 4.86
CA THR A 155 14.63 -1.57 5.93
C THR A 155 13.13 -1.39 6.24
N ILE A 156 12.61 -0.17 6.11
CA ILE A 156 11.18 0.12 6.32
C ILE A 156 10.31 -0.64 5.30
N PHE A 157 10.67 -0.60 4.02
CA PHE A 157 9.93 -1.34 2.99
C PHE A 157 10.04 -2.85 3.16
N LYS A 158 11.22 -3.37 3.54
CA LYS A 158 11.40 -4.80 3.82
C LYS A 158 10.49 -5.28 4.96
N ILE A 159 10.47 -4.54 6.08
CA ILE A 159 9.63 -4.89 7.24
C ILE A 159 8.15 -4.74 6.88
N LYS A 160 7.74 -3.67 6.18
CA LYS A 160 6.36 -3.46 5.77
C LYS A 160 5.84 -4.60 4.88
N ILE A 161 6.64 -5.02 3.89
CA ILE A 161 6.29 -6.14 3.00
C ILE A 161 6.20 -7.43 3.81
N ALA A 162 7.22 -7.76 4.61
CA ALA A 162 7.22 -8.98 5.43
C ALA A 162 6.01 -9.04 6.38
N ALA A 163 5.73 -7.95 7.10
CA ALA A 163 4.58 -7.86 8.00
C ALA A 163 3.25 -8.01 7.24
N SER A 164 3.10 -7.40 6.07
CA SER A 164 1.90 -7.57 5.25
C SER A 164 1.72 -9.00 4.73
N THR A 165 2.82 -9.69 4.39
CA THR A 165 2.79 -11.09 3.97
C THR A 165 2.38 -11.99 5.13
N VAL A 166 2.98 -11.83 6.32
CA VAL A 166 2.57 -12.57 7.52
C VAL A 166 1.10 -12.35 7.82
N CYS A 167 0.63 -11.10 7.78
CA CYS A 167 -0.77 -10.76 8.00
C CYS A 167 -1.70 -11.47 7.00
N ALA A 168 -1.37 -11.45 5.71
CA ALA A 168 -2.17 -12.11 4.67
C ALA A 168 -2.18 -13.63 4.84
N THR A 169 -1.03 -14.24 5.14
CA THR A 169 -0.92 -15.68 5.38
C THR A 169 -1.71 -16.10 6.61
N CYS A 170 -1.63 -15.35 7.73
CA CYS A 170 -2.44 -15.61 8.92
C CYS A 170 -3.93 -15.50 8.61
N CYS A 171 -4.36 -14.46 7.87
CA CYS A 171 -5.76 -14.29 7.48
C CYS A 171 -6.30 -15.48 6.68
N VAL A 172 -5.59 -15.88 5.62
CA VAL A 172 -5.95 -17.03 4.78
C VAL A 172 -5.96 -18.32 5.60
N THR A 173 -4.95 -18.53 6.46
CA THR A 173 -4.86 -19.71 7.32
C THR A 173 -6.03 -19.77 8.28
N SER A 174 -6.39 -18.67 8.96
CA SER A 174 -7.53 -18.60 9.87
C SER A 174 -8.86 -18.90 9.15
N ILE A 175 -9.04 -18.36 7.93
CA ILE A 175 -10.24 -18.61 7.12
C ILE A 175 -10.33 -20.09 6.75
N ILE A 176 -9.25 -20.68 6.23
CA ILE A 176 -9.22 -22.10 5.85
C ILE A 176 -9.45 -22.98 7.08
N TRP A 177 -8.83 -22.65 8.21
CA TRP A 177 -9.00 -23.42 9.45
C TRP A 177 -10.46 -23.44 9.90
N TYR A 178 -11.12 -22.28 9.94
CA TYR A 178 -12.54 -22.21 10.28
C TYR A 178 -13.43 -22.96 9.27
N LEU A 179 -13.10 -22.95 7.98
CA LEU A 179 -13.85 -23.70 6.97
C LEU A 179 -13.71 -25.22 7.12
N VAL A 180 -12.57 -25.70 7.63
CA VAL A 180 -12.33 -27.13 7.90
C VAL A 180 -12.93 -27.56 9.24
N ASP A 181 -12.83 -26.71 10.26
CA ASP A 181 -13.35 -26.95 11.61
C ASP A 181 -14.11 -25.71 12.12
N PRO A 182 -15.43 -25.64 11.91
CA PRO A 182 -16.25 -24.53 12.41
C PRO A 182 -16.28 -24.43 13.94
N GLU A 183 -15.95 -25.51 14.64
CA GLU A 183 -15.87 -25.60 16.11
C GLU A 183 -14.43 -25.44 16.64
N VAL A 184 -13.53 -24.82 15.85
CA VAL A 184 -12.11 -24.66 16.17
C VAL A 184 -11.83 -24.04 17.55
N LEU A 185 -12.74 -23.21 18.08
CA LEU A 185 -12.58 -22.63 19.42
C LEU A 185 -12.98 -23.58 20.56
N GLY A 186 -13.71 -24.65 20.27
CA GLY A 186 -14.01 -25.74 21.20
C GLY A 186 -13.02 -26.91 21.10
N SER A 187 -12.19 -26.96 20.05
CA SER A 187 -11.23 -28.04 19.84
C SER A 187 -9.90 -27.80 20.57
N SER A 188 -9.04 -28.82 20.62
CA SER A 188 -7.69 -28.71 21.20
C SER A 188 -6.80 -27.67 20.50
N GLY A 189 -7.18 -27.25 19.29
CA GLY A 189 -6.51 -26.23 18.49
C GLY A 189 -6.86 -24.79 18.85
N ALA A 190 -7.82 -24.54 19.75
CA ALA A 190 -8.36 -23.21 20.02
C ALA A 190 -7.29 -22.17 20.39
N TRP A 191 -6.37 -22.51 21.29
CA TRP A 191 -5.27 -21.61 21.69
C TRP A 191 -4.34 -21.26 20.52
N LEU A 192 -4.08 -22.21 19.64
CA LEU A 192 -3.24 -21.99 18.46
C LEU A 192 -3.96 -21.11 17.43
N PHE A 193 -5.27 -21.34 17.22
CA PHE A 193 -6.10 -20.48 16.38
C PHE A 193 -6.13 -19.04 16.88
N VAL A 194 -6.36 -18.82 18.19
CA VAL A 194 -6.30 -17.49 18.80
C VAL A 194 -4.90 -16.88 18.66
N GLY A 195 -3.84 -17.68 18.86
CA GLY A 195 -2.45 -17.25 18.69
C GLY A 195 -2.13 -16.77 17.27
N VAL A 196 -2.58 -17.49 16.23
CA VAL A 196 -2.44 -17.07 14.82
C VAL A 196 -3.14 -15.75 14.55
N ASN A 197 -4.34 -15.56 15.11
CA ASN A 197 -5.09 -14.32 14.96
C ASN A 197 -4.44 -13.15 15.73
N LEU A 198 -3.86 -13.39 16.92
CA LEU A 198 -3.07 -12.38 17.62
C LEU A 198 -1.80 -11.98 16.85
N LEU A 199 -1.11 -12.95 16.24
CA LEU A 199 0.02 -12.70 15.35
C LEU A 199 -0.40 -11.81 14.17
N MET A 200 -1.58 -12.06 13.59
CA MET A 200 -2.14 -11.24 12.51
C MET A 200 -2.34 -9.78 12.93
N VAL A 201 -2.88 -9.52 14.13
CA VAL A 201 -3.01 -8.15 14.67
C VAL A 201 -1.64 -7.50 14.83
N GLY A 202 -0.66 -8.23 15.39
CA GLY A 202 0.71 -7.73 15.54
C GLY A 202 1.33 -7.37 14.20
N ALA A 203 1.17 -8.23 13.19
CA ALA A 203 1.67 -8.00 11.84
C ALA A 203 0.99 -6.79 11.16
N ALA A 204 -0.34 -6.65 11.27
CA ALA A 204 -1.08 -5.49 10.78
C ALA A 204 -0.61 -4.19 11.48
N GLY A 205 -0.41 -4.23 12.80
CA GLY A 205 0.09 -3.11 13.59
C GLY A 205 1.50 -2.68 13.18
N VAL A 206 2.42 -3.64 12.97
CA VAL A 206 3.78 -3.36 12.48
C VAL A 206 3.76 -2.74 11.08
N ALA A 207 2.95 -3.30 10.16
CA ALA A 207 2.80 -2.76 8.82
C ALA A 207 2.23 -1.33 8.83
N GLY A 208 1.23 -1.08 9.69
CA GLY A 208 0.63 0.24 9.92
C GLY A 208 1.62 1.25 10.51
N HIS A 209 2.36 0.87 11.55
CA HIS A 209 3.37 1.72 12.18
C HIS A 209 4.48 2.13 11.20
N MET A 210 5.00 1.17 10.42
CA MET A 210 6.01 1.45 9.39
C MET A 210 5.45 2.32 8.26
N GLY A 211 4.18 2.13 7.88
CA GLY A 211 3.50 3.02 6.94
C GLY A 211 3.36 4.45 7.49
N GLY A 212 2.98 4.58 8.76
CA GLY A 212 2.87 5.85 9.47
C GLY A 212 4.17 6.63 9.46
N LYS A 213 5.33 5.99 9.68
CA LYS A 213 6.65 6.64 9.60
C LYS A 213 6.96 7.25 8.24
N LEU A 214 6.44 6.69 7.16
CA LEU A 214 6.64 7.25 5.81
C LEU A 214 5.74 8.46 5.54
N VAL A 215 4.58 8.54 6.20
CA VAL A 215 3.60 9.61 6.04
C VAL A 215 3.88 10.76 7.00
N PHE A 216 4.03 10.45 8.27
CA PHE A 216 4.31 11.38 9.36
C PHE A 216 5.82 11.38 9.60
N LYS A 217 6.49 12.41 9.08
CA LYS A 217 7.95 12.57 9.06
C LYS A 217 8.52 12.99 10.43
N ASN A 218 8.09 12.29 11.48
CA ASN A 218 8.48 12.56 12.87
C ASN A 218 9.81 11.91 13.20
#